data_AF-A0A538KHM5-F1
#
_entry.id   AF-A0A538KHM5-F1
#
_cell.length_a   1.000
_cell.length_b   1.000
_cell.length_c   1.000
_cell.angle_alpha   90.00
_cell.angle_beta   90.00
_cell.angle_gamma   90.00
#
_symmetry.space_group_name_H-M   'P 1'
#
loop_
_entity.id
_entity.type
_entity.pdbx_description
1 polymer ?
#
loop_
_entity_poly.entity_id
_entity_poly.type
_entity_poly.pdbx_seq_one_letter_code
_entity_poly.pdbx_strand_id
1 'polypeptide(L)'
;MEAATTESRRSLTGDKAQRIVDAMRRSVARRGSAGSTFDHVAREAGVSRGLLHYYFGSKEQLLVEVVRRDAELRMGVLDDRLAEARTADDFIDLLVFSLEELVREDPDFITVVFEMFSLSQRNDEIAAELAELLRRTREHVAALLAAKHGEGVLHLHAEPEAIAEVLFALGDGIALRMLADRERDFTETIAAGVAAVRALLDDVS
;
A
#
# COMPACT_ATOMS: atom_id res chain seq x y z
N MET A 1 3.90 4.78 -42.76
CA MET A 1 4.65 5.65 -41.83
C MET A 1 3.78 6.23 -40.70
N GLU A 2 2.48 5.95 -40.63
CA GLU A 2 1.55 6.54 -39.63
C GLU A 2 1.37 5.74 -38.32
N ALA A 3 1.89 4.51 -38.22
CA ALA A 3 1.77 3.71 -36.99
C ALA A 3 2.70 4.18 -35.85
N ALA A 4 3.88 4.74 -36.18
CA ALA A 4 4.89 5.14 -35.20
C ALA A 4 4.49 6.39 -34.36
N THR A 5 3.58 7.23 -34.88
CA THR A 5 3.21 8.51 -34.26
C THR A 5 2.17 8.33 -33.14
N THR A 6 1.35 7.28 -33.19
CA THR A 6 0.29 7.02 -32.20
C THR A 6 0.82 6.27 -30.97
N GLU A 7 1.75 5.34 -31.17
CA GLU A 7 2.49 4.66 -30.09
C GLU A 7 3.38 5.62 -29.30
N SER A 8 4.12 6.50 -30.01
CA SER A 8 4.95 7.52 -29.37
C SER A 8 4.10 8.48 -28.52
N ARG A 9 2.91 8.89 -28.99
CA ARG A 9 2.02 9.78 -28.22
C ARG A 9 1.42 9.08 -26.99
N ARG A 10 1.05 7.80 -27.06
CA ARG A 10 0.51 7.01 -25.91
C ARG A 10 1.60 6.65 -24.89
N SER A 11 2.80 6.32 -25.35
CA SER A 11 3.99 6.07 -24.51
C SER A 11 4.47 7.34 -23.78
N LEU A 12 4.51 8.48 -24.48
CA LEU A 12 4.82 9.80 -23.88
C LEU A 12 3.73 10.32 -22.93
N THR A 13 2.50 9.81 -23.05
CA THR A 13 1.37 10.12 -22.16
C THR A 13 1.52 9.36 -20.84
N GLY A 14 1.88 8.07 -20.90
CA GLY A 14 2.16 7.23 -19.73
C GLY A 14 3.37 7.69 -18.92
N ASP A 15 4.48 8.02 -19.57
CA ASP A 15 5.70 8.52 -18.90
C ASP A 15 5.42 9.82 -18.10
N LYS A 16 4.64 10.73 -18.67
CA LYS A 16 4.27 11.97 -17.97
C LYS A 16 3.35 11.72 -16.79
N ALA A 17 2.37 10.82 -16.94
CA ALA A 17 1.48 10.46 -15.84
C ALA A 17 2.27 9.83 -14.68
N GLN A 18 3.19 8.89 -14.98
CA GLN A 18 4.06 8.29 -13.96
C GLN A 18 4.93 9.33 -13.25
N ARG A 19 5.57 10.23 -14.00
CA ARG A 19 6.36 11.33 -13.39
C ARG A 19 5.54 12.24 -12.48
N ILE A 20 4.27 12.49 -12.82
CA ILE A 20 3.36 13.27 -11.97
C ILE A 20 3.04 12.52 -10.68
N VAL A 21 2.71 11.22 -10.77
CA VAL A 21 2.44 10.36 -9.60
C VAL A 21 3.68 10.30 -8.69
N ASP A 22 4.85 10.07 -9.26
CA ASP A 22 6.11 10.03 -8.50
C ASP A 22 6.44 11.37 -7.83
N ALA A 23 6.19 12.49 -8.52
CA ALA A 23 6.38 13.81 -7.97
C ALA A 23 5.40 14.10 -6.83
N MET A 24 4.13 13.67 -6.95
CA MET A 24 3.15 13.80 -5.87
C MET A 24 3.57 12.97 -4.66
N ARG A 25 3.95 11.71 -4.87
CA ARG A 25 4.42 10.81 -3.82
C ARG A 25 5.56 11.43 -3.01
N ARG A 26 6.64 11.86 -3.68
CA ARG A 26 7.80 12.50 -3.04
C ARG A 26 7.45 13.84 -2.40
N SER A 27 6.49 14.57 -2.95
CA SER A 27 6.02 15.82 -2.35
C SER A 27 5.33 15.54 -1.02
N VAL A 28 4.38 14.60 -0.99
CA VAL A 28 3.61 14.26 0.21
C VAL A 28 4.51 13.67 1.28
N ALA A 29 5.40 12.74 0.92
CA ALA A 29 6.33 12.15 1.88
C ALA A 29 7.24 13.20 2.55
N ARG A 30 7.66 14.24 1.82
CA ARG A 30 8.54 15.28 2.37
C ARG A 30 7.82 16.44 3.06
N ARG A 31 6.57 16.73 2.69
CA ARG A 31 5.87 17.99 3.06
C ARG A 31 4.48 17.79 3.64
N GLY A 32 4.02 16.55 3.75
CA GLY A 32 2.63 16.21 4.02
C GLY A 32 1.71 16.57 2.85
N SER A 33 0.45 16.15 2.94
CA SER A 33 -0.56 16.46 1.91
C SER A 33 -0.91 17.95 1.86
N ALA A 34 -0.94 18.61 3.02
CA ALA A 34 -1.24 20.04 3.12
C ALA A 34 -0.16 20.91 2.45
N GLY A 35 1.12 20.55 2.62
CA GLY A 35 2.26 21.25 2.00
C GLY A 35 2.50 20.91 0.52
N SER A 36 1.78 19.90 0.01
CA SER A 36 1.87 19.46 -1.38
C SER A 36 0.86 20.21 -2.24
N THR A 37 1.34 20.98 -3.22
CA THR A 37 0.49 21.74 -4.16
C THR A 37 0.71 21.28 -5.59
N PHE A 38 -0.33 21.40 -6.42
CA PHE A 38 -0.24 21.12 -7.86
C PHE A 38 0.88 21.90 -8.55
N ASP A 39 1.15 23.15 -8.15
CA ASP A 39 2.24 23.95 -8.73
C ASP A 39 3.61 23.37 -8.39
N HIS A 40 3.78 22.84 -7.18
CA HIS A 40 5.01 22.17 -6.80
C HIS A 40 5.18 20.85 -7.53
N VAL A 41 4.14 20.01 -7.58
CA VAL A 41 4.16 18.72 -8.26
C VAL A 41 4.41 18.89 -9.75
N ALA A 42 3.77 19.87 -10.40
CA ALA A 42 3.99 20.17 -11.81
C ALA A 42 5.45 20.55 -12.10
N ARG A 43 6.03 21.40 -11.25
CA ARG A 43 7.45 21.79 -11.36
C ARG A 43 8.38 20.61 -11.18
N GLU A 44 8.12 19.75 -10.20
CA GLU A 44 8.95 18.57 -9.93
C GLU A 44 8.83 17.50 -11.02
N ALA A 45 7.63 17.30 -11.58
CA ALA A 45 7.41 16.37 -12.69
C ALA A 45 7.89 16.93 -14.06
N GLY A 46 8.22 18.22 -14.14
CA GLY A 46 8.63 18.88 -15.37
C GLY A 46 7.48 19.02 -16.39
N VAL A 47 6.27 19.32 -15.91
CA VAL A 47 5.05 19.43 -16.72
C VAL A 47 4.28 20.71 -16.39
N SER A 48 3.28 21.06 -17.21
CA SER A 48 2.39 22.18 -16.92
C SER A 48 1.30 21.79 -15.92
N ARG A 49 0.83 22.76 -15.11
CA ARG A 49 -0.31 22.56 -14.20
C ARG A 49 -1.58 22.09 -14.93
N GLY A 50 -1.82 22.60 -16.14
CA GLY A 50 -2.94 22.17 -16.97
C GLY A 50 -2.89 20.68 -17.32
N LEU A 51 -1.69 20.10 -17.42
CA LEU A 51 -1.53 18.67 -17.67
C LEU A 51 -1.89 17.82 -16.44
N LEU A 52 -1.63 18.29 -15.23
CA LEU A 52 -2.07 17.62 -14.00
C LEU A 52 -3.59 17.56 -13.92
N HIS A 53 -4.27 18.70 -14.14
CA HIS A 53 -5.73 18.74 -14.17
C HIS A 53 -6.31 17.85 -15.28
N TYR A 54 -5.66 17.81 -16.45
CA TYR A 54 -6.09 16.94 -17.55
C TYR A 54 -6.02 15.45 -17.20
N TYR A 55 -4.96 14.99 -16.51
CA TYR A 55 -4.82 13.58 -16.16
C TYR A 55 -5.59 13.16 -14.91
N PHE A 56 -5.60 14.02 -13.89
CA PHE A 56 -5.97 13.62 -12.54
C PHE A 56 -7.09 14.47 -11.94
N GLY A 57 -7.56 15.52 -12.61
CA GLY A 57 -8.64 16.37 -12.10
C GLY A 57 -8.25 17.24 -10.91
N SER A 58 -8.12 16.64 -9.71
CA SER A 58 -7.83 17.29 -8.43
C SER A 58 -6.55 16.76 -7.77
N LYS A 59 -6.09 17.45 -6.72
CA LYS A 59 -4.95 16.99 -5.92
C LYS A 59 -5.28 15.72 -5.15
N GLU A 60 -6.50 15.64 -4.69
CA GLU A 60 -7.09 14.54 -3.95
C GLU A 60 -7.14 13.28 -4.82
N GLN A 61 -7.63 13.40 -6.05
CA GLN A 61 -7.61 12.30 -7.02
C GLN A 61 -6.19 11.86 -7.38
N LEU A 62 -5.26 12.81 -7.58
CA LEU A 62 -3.85 12.44 -7.79
C LEU A 62 -3.25 11.71 -6.58
N LEU A 63 -3.60 12.09 -5.35
CA LEU A 63 -3.16 11.38 -4.14
C LEU A 63 -3.72 9.95 -4.09
N VAL A 64 -5.00 9.78 -4.45
CA VAL A 64 -5.63 8.46 -4.55
C VAL A 64 -4.88 7.59 -5.56
N GLU A 65 -4.52 8.13 -6.73
CA GLU A 65 -3.74 7.38 -7.73
C GLU A 65 -2.35 6.98 -7.22
N VAL A 66 -1.68 7.82 -6.42
CA VAL A 66 -0.40 7.46 -5.79
C VAL A 66 -0.57 6.24 -4.90
N VAL A 67 -1.54 6.29 -3.98
CA VAL A 67 -1.73 5.21 -3.01
C VAL A 67 -2.20 3.94 -3.70
N ARG A 68 -3.12 4.05 -4.67
CA ARG A 68 -3.61 2.90 -5.45
C ARG A 68 -2.48 2.20 -6.18
N ARG A 69 -1.65 2.94 -6.93
CA ARG A 69 -0.50 2.38 -7.65
C ARG A 69 0.47 1.67 -6.71
N ASP A 70 0.82 2.31 -5.59
CA ASP A 70 1.78 1.73 -4.65
C ASP A 70 1.21 0.50 -3.94
N ALA A 71 -0.10 0.49 -3.63
CA ALA A 71 -0.80 -0.67 -3.10
C ALA A 71 -0.82 -1.82 -4.11
N GLU A 72 -1.13 -1.57 -5.38
CA GLU A 72 -1.12 -2.58 -6.45
C GLU A 72 0.26 -3.23 -6.63
N LEU A 73 1.34 -2.41 -6.65
CA LEU A 73 2.71 -2.93 -6.74
C LEU A 73 3.04 -3.85 -5.57
N ARG A 74 2.62 -3.50 -4.36
CA ARG A 74 2.88 -4.29 -3.15
C ARG A 74 2.05 -5.55 -3.09
N MET A 75 0.79 -5.47 -3.50
CA MET A 75 -0.07 -6.64 -3.62
C MET A 75 0.51 -7.64 -4.63
N GLY A 76 1.04 -7.18 -5.77
CA GLY A 76 1.73 -8.07 -6.71
C GLY A 76 2.93 -8.79 -6.08
N VAL A 77 3.77 -8.08 -5.31
CA VAL A 77 4.91 -8.71 -4.59
C VAL A 77 4.43 -9.69 -3.52
N LEU A 78 3.37 -9.34 -2.80
CA LEU A 78 2.80 -10.19 -1.76
C LEU A 78 2.20 -11.47 -2.36
N ASP A 79 1.53 -11.37 -3.51
CA ASP A 79 0.93 -12.51 -4.23
C ASP A 79 1.97 -13.54 -4.64
N ASP A 80 3.06 -13.08 -5.28
CA ASP A 80 4.14 -13.96 -5.72
C ASP A 80 4.75 -14.72 -4.53
N ARG A 81 4.98 -14.02 -3.41
CA ARG A 81 5.60 -14.62 -2.21
C ARG A 81 4.61 -15.51 -1.44
N LEU A 82 3.34 -15.13 -1.33
CA LEU A 82 2.31 -15.93 -0.65
C LEU A 82 1.94 -17.19 -1.43
N ALA A 83 2.03 -17.17 -2.76
CA ALA A 83 1.83 -18.37 -3.57
C ALA A 83 2.83 -19.48 -3.18
N GLU A 84 4.07 -19.10 -2.84
CA GLU A 84 5.14 -20.02 -2.46
C GLU A 84 5.02 -20.56 -1.03
N ALA A 85 4.31 -19.88 -0.13
CA ALA A 85 4.15 -20.29 1.27
C ALA A 85 3.51 -21.69 1.40
N ARG A 86 4.12 -22.55 2.21
CA ARG A 86 3.73 -23.95 2.43
C ARG A 86 3.34 -24.26 3.87
N THR A 87 3.58 -23.34 4.78
CA THR A 87 3.27 -23.45 6.21
C THR A 87 2.78 -22.11 6.75
N ALA A 88 2.19 -22.13 7.95
CA ALA A 88 1.88 -20.92 8.72
C ALA A 88 3.15 -20.12 9.03
N ASP A 89 4.28 -20.80 9.27
CA ASP A 89 5.58 -20.16 9.51
C ASP A 89 6.04 -19.37 8.29
N ASP A 90 5.98 -19.93 7.08
CA ASP A 90 6.32 -19.22 5.84
C ASP A 90 5.46 -17.96 5.66
N PHE A 91 4.16 -18.07 5.97
CA PHE A 91 3.22 -16.95 5.86
C PHE A 91 3.57 -15.83 6.85
N ILE A 92 3.83 -16.19 8.10
CA ILE A 92 4.16 -15.24 9.17
C ILE A 92 5.51 -14.58 8.92
N ASP A 93 6.53 -15.35 8.55
CA ASP A 93 7.86 -14.84 8.23
C ASP A 93 7.80 -13.86 7.06
N LEU A 94 6.96 -14.13 6.07
CA LEU A 94 6.70 -13.20 4.97
C LEU A 94 6.07 -11.90 5.46
N LEU A 95 5.06 -11.94 6.33
CA LEU A 95 4.45 -10.73 6.88
C LEU A 95 5.47 -9.87 7.65
N VAL A 96 6.30 -10.52 8.47
CA VAL A 96 7.37 -9.86 9.23
C VAL A 96 8.38 -9.22 8.27
N PHE A 97 8.85 -9.98 7.29
CA PHE A 97 9.78 -9.49 6.28
C PHE A 97 9.21 -8.29 5.52
N SER A 98 7.96 -8.39 5.06
CA SER A 98 7.27 -7.32 4.33
C SER A 98 7.09 -6.06 5.18
N LEU A 99 6.79 -6.20 6.47
CA LEU A 99 6.70 -5.06 7.40
C LEU A 99 8.05 -4.36 7.56
N GLU A 100 9.11 -5.12 7.80
CA GLU A 100 10.45 -4.55 7.99
C GLU A 100 11.04 -3.95 6.70
N GLU A 101 10.89 -4.65 5.57
CA GLU A 101 11.26 -4.16 4.24
C GLU A 101 10.56 -2.84 3.94
N LEU A 102 9.26 -2.78 4.22
CA LEU A 102 8.48 -1.55 4.05
C LEU A 102 9.06 -0.39 4.87
N VAL A 103 9.29 -0.58 6.16
CA VAL A 103 9.79 0.49 7.04
C VAL A 103 11.20 0.95 6.64
N ARG A 104 12.04 0.01 6.21
CA ARG A 104 13.46 0.27 5.89
C ARG A 104 13.65 0.89 4.50
N GLU A 105 13.00 0.32 3.50
CA GLU A 105 13.27 0.64 2.09
C GLU A 105 12.25 1.63 1.52
N ASP A 106 11.02 1.67 2.05
CA ASP A 106 9.97 2.54 1.52
C ASP A 106 9.05 3.17 2.59
N PRO A 107 9.62 3.93 3.56
CA PRO A 107 8.87 4.60 4.63
C PRO A 107 7.90 5.67 4.10
N ASP A 108 8.14 6.17 2.89
CA ASP A 108 7.31 7.15 2.20
C ASP A 108 5.89 6.61 1.99
N PHE A 109 5.73 5.33 1.65
CA PHE A 109 4.39 4.74 1.47
C PHE A 109 3.54 4.81 2.73
N ILE A 110 4.09 4.39 3.88
CA ILE A 110 3.38 4.45 5.18
C ILE A 110 2.98 5.90 5.47
N THR A 111 3.89 6.84 5.22
CA THR A 111 3.64 8.28 5.42
C THR A 111 2.48 8.76 4.55
N VAL A 112 2.47 8.42 3.25
CA VAL A 112 1.42 8.83 2.32
C VAL A 112 0.07 8.19 2.66
N VAL A 113 0.04 6.90 3.00
CA VAL A 113 -1.19 6.20 3.44
C VAL A 113 -1.74 6.84 4.71
N PHE A 114 -0.89 7.16 5.69
CA PHE A 114 -1.32 7.79 6.94
C PHE A 114 -1.85 9.22 6.72
N GLU A 115 -1.23 9.99 5.83
CA GLU A 115 -1.78 11.28 5.39
C GLU A 115 -3.17 11.10 4.76
N MET A 116 -3.38 10.05 3.97
CA MET A 116 -4.69 9.74 3.37
C MET A 116 -5.73 9.38 4.44
N PHE A 117 -5.37 8.61 5.47
CA PHE A 117 -6.24 8.35 6.63
C PHE A 117 -6.63 9.63 7.37
N SER A 118 -5.69 10.56 7.54
CA SER A 118 -5.97 11.85 8.18
C SER A 118 -6.93 12.70 7.35
N LEU A 119 -6.74 12.74 6.02
CA LEU A 119 -7.59 13.49 5.09
C LEU A 119 -9.00 12.93 4.98
N SER A 120 -9.17 11.61 5.01
CA SER A 120 -10.48 10.95 4.89
C SER A 120 -11.46 11.40 5.97
N GLN A 121 -10.96 11.81 7.15
CA GLN A 121 -11.80 12.30 8.25
C GLN A 121 -12.55 13.61 7.94
N ARG A 122 -12.16 14.31 6.87
CA ARG A 122 -12.68 15.65 6.53
C ARG A 122 -13.01 15.80 5.05
N ASN A 123 -12.86 14.74 4.25
CA ASN A 123 -13.06 14.76 2.81
C ASN A 123 -13.73 13.45 2.38
N ASP A 124 -15.02 13.53 2.04
CA ASP A 124 -15.87 12.39 1.69
C ASP A 124 -15.39 11.67 0.41
N GLU A 125 -14.81 12.39 -0.55
CA GLU A 125 -14.25 11.79 -1.78
C GLU A 125 -13.04 10.91 -1.44
N ILE A 126 -12.11 11.43 -0.64
CA ILE A 126 -10.97 10.64 -0.16
C ILE A 126 -11.42 9.49 0.74
N ALA A 127 -12.45 9.68 1.56
CA ALA A 127 -12.99 8.63 2.42
C ALA A 127 -13.56 7.47 1.60
N ALA A 128 -14.32 7.75 0.55
CA ALA A 128 -14.87 6.74 -0.34
C ALA A 128 -13.77 5.95 -1.06
N GLU A 129 -12.76 6.66 -1.60
CA GLU A 129 -11.64 6.03 -2.29
C GLU A 129 -10.75 5.20 -1.37
N LEU A 130 -10.49 5.68 -0.15
CA LEU A 130 -9.73 4.93 0.85
C LEU A 130 -10.49 3.67 1.30
N ALA A 131 -11.80 3.79 1.57
CA ALA A 131 -12.63 2.66 1.95
C ALA A 131 -12.64 1.59 0.86
N GLU A 132 -12.76 1.98 -0.41
CA GLU A 132 -12.70 1.06 -1.54
C GLU A 132 -11.33 0.39 -1.67
N LEU A 133 -10.24 1.14 -1.49
CA LEU A 133 -8.89 0.59 -1.52
C LEU A 133 -8.69 -0.45 -0.41
N LEU A 134 -9.02 -0.09 0.84
CA LEU A 134 -8.89 -1.00 1.98
C LEU A 134 -9.76 -2.26 1.80
N ARG A 135 -10.98 -2.10 1.29
CA ARG A 135 -11.87 -3.22 0.98
C ARG A 135 -11.25 -4.17 -0.02
N ARG A 136 -10.72 -3.67 -1.15
CA ARG A 136 -10.07 -4.49 -2.18
C ARG A 136 -8.87 -5.25 -1.65
N THR A 137 -7.98 -4.55 -0.93
CA THR A 137 -6.77 -5.16 -0.35
C THR A 137 -7.14 -6.25 0.65
N ARG A 138 -8.14 -5.99 1.51
CA ARG A 138 -8.67 -6.95 2.50
C ARG A 138 -9.29 -8.18 1.84
N GLU A 139 -10.17 -7.99 0.86
CA GLU A 139 -10.80 -9.10 0.12
C GLU A 139 -9.76 -9.96 -0.61
N HIS A 140 -8.73 -9.33 -1.17
CA HIS A 140 -7.67 -10.04 -1.86
C HIS A 140 -6.85 -10.94 -0.93
N VAL A 141 -6.37 -10.40 0.20
CA VAL A 141 -5.62 -11.21 1.20
C VAL A 141 -6.52 -12.28 1.83
N ALA A 142 -7.80 -11.97 2.06
CA ALA A 142 -8.77 -12.94 2.54
C ALA A 142 -8.96 -14.11 1.57
N ALA A 143 -8.98 -13.84 0.26
CA ALA A 143 -9.07 -14.87 -0.76
C ALA A 143 -7.83 -15.79 -0.75
N LEU A 144 -6.63 -15.24 -0.55
CA LEU A 144 -5.40 -16.03 -0.42
C LEU A 144 -5.41 -16.90 0.84
N LEU A 145 -5.81 -16.34 1.98
CA LEU A 145 -5.98 -17.08 3.23
C LEU A 145 -6.98 -18.24 3.05
N ALA A 146 -8.13 -17.97 2.43
CA ALA A 146 -9.16 -18.97 2.16
C ALA A 146 -8.66 -20.06 1.19
N ALA A 147 -7.88 -19.70 0.18
CA ALA A 147 -7.27 -20.66 -0.74
C ALA A 147 -6.29 -21.60 -0.02
N LYS A 148 -5.38 -21.03 0.78
CA LYS A 148 -4.42 -21.82 1.59
C LYS A 148 -5.12 -22.70 2.64
N HIS A 149 -6.25 -22.24 3.16
CA HIS A 149 -7.10 -23.06 4.01
C HIS A 149 -7.71 -24.25 3.27
N GLY A 150 -8.27 -24.01 2.07
CA GLY A 150 -8.82 -25.08 1.23
C GLY A 150 -7.77 -26.07 0.72
N GLU A 151 -6.52 -25.64 0.55
CA GLU A 151 -5.36 -26.50 0.22
C GLU A 151 -4.89 -27.36 1.40
N GLY A 152 -5.37 -27.09 2.62
CA GLY A 152 -4.89 -27.74 3.83
C GLY A 152 -3.52 -27.26 4.30
N VAL A 153 -3.09 -26.06 3.86
CA VAL A 153 -1.83 -25.44 4.30
C VAL A 153 -2.02 -24.68 5.60
N LEU A 154 -3.11 -23.92 5.71
CA LEU A 154 -3.43 -23.14 6.90
C LEU A 154 -4.72 -23.63 7.55
N HIS A 155 -4.73 -23.74 8.87
CA HIS A 155 -5.97 -23.76 9.64
C HIS A 155 -6.25 -22.33 10.12
N LEU A 156 -7.48 -21.85 9.89
CA LEU A 156 -7.90 -20.49 10.23
C LEU A 156 -8.87 -20.54 11.40
N HIS A 157 -8.62 -19.75 12.44
CA HIS A 157 -9.43 -19.70 13.67
C HIS A 157 -10.55 -18.65 13.61
N ALA A 158 -10.66 -17.93 12.50
CA ALA A 158 -11.69 -16.92 12.24
C ALA A 158 -11.95 -16.76 10.73
N GLU A 159 -12.95 -15.95 10.40
CA GLU A 159 -13.25 -15.61 9.00
C GLU A 159 -12.03 -14.96 8.31
N PRO A 160 -11.68 -15.34 7.07
CA PRO A 160 -10.47 -14.87 6.39
C PRO A 160 -10.37 -13.34 6.28
N GLU A 161 -11.50 -12.66 6.02
CA GLU A 161 -11.55 -11.19 5.96
C GLU A 161 -11.27 -10.53 7.32
N ALA A 162 -11.71 -11.14 8.43
CA ALA A 162 -11.44 -10.64 9.76
C ALA A 162 -9.98 -10.84 10.15
N ILE A 163 -9.39 -11.98 9.78
CA ILE A 163 -7.95 -12.23 9.94
C ILE A 163 -7.17 -11.18 9.15
N ALA A 164 -7.46 -10.98 7.87
CA ALA A 164 -6.79 -9.99 7.03
C ALA A 164 -6.86 -8.58 7.63
N GLU A 165 -8.02 -8.15 8.13
CA GLU A 165 -8.19 -6.85 8.79
C GLU A 165 -7.27 -6.72 10.02
N VAL A 166 -7.20 -7.75 10.87
CA VAL A 166 -6.32 -7.74 12.06
C VAL A 166 -4.85 -7.71 11.66
N LEU A 167 -4.46 -8.44 10.60
CA LEU A 167 -3.10 -8.41 10.07
C LEU A 167 -2.69 -7.00 9.62
N PHE A 168 -3.55 -6.32 8.86
CA PHE A 168 -3.30 -4.93 8.43
C PHE A 168 -3.24 -3.98 9.62
N ALA A 169 -4.20 -4.06 10.55
CA ALA A 169 -4.21 -3.19 11.72
C ALA A 169 -2.96 -3.35 12.60
N LEU A 170 -2.47 -4.59 12.76
CA LEU A 170 -1.21 -4.87 13.46
C LEU A 170 0.00 -4.32 12.70
N GLY A 171 0.10 -4.64 11.40
CA GLY A 171 1.20 -4.21 10.54
C GLY A 171 1.33 -2.69 10.45
N ASP A 172 0.24 -2.00 10.09
CA ASP A 172 0.19 -0.54 10.00
C ASP A 172 0.50 0.12 11.33
N GLY A 173 -0.06 -0.40 12.42
CA GLY A 173 0.18 0.11 13.76
C GLY A 173 1.64 -0.01 14.18
N ILE A 174 2.28 -1.15 13.91
CA ILE A 174 3.71 -1.36 14.24
C ILE A 174 4.58 -0.48 13.34
N ALA A 175 4.34 -0.47 12.03
CA ALA A 175 5.04 0.36 11.06
C ALA A 175 5.03 1.84 11.46
N LEU A 176 3.87 2.37 11.83
CA LEU A 176 3.72 3.75 12.26
C LEU A 176 4.58 4.07 13.49
N ARG A 177 4.63 3.16 14.47
CA ARG A 177 5.44 3.34 15.67
C ARG A 177 6.94 3.24 15.38
N MET A 178 7.36 2.34 14.49
CA MET A 178 8.76 2.23 14.05
C MET A 178 9.23 3.51 13.35
N LEU A 179 8.36 4.14 12.55
CA LEU A 179 8.69 5.42 11.91
C LEU A 179 8.74 6.59 12.90
N ALA A 180 7.89 6.57 13.94
CA ALA A 180 7.84 7.62 14.95
C ALA A 180 8.98 7.55 15.97
N ASP A 181 9.46 6.34 16.29
CA ASP A 181 10.48 6.08 17.32
C ASP A 181 11.61 5.19 16.76
N ARG A 182 12.37 5.74 15.81
CA ARG A 182 13.37 4.98 15.01
C ARG A 182 14.54 4.41 15.82
N GLU A 183 14.78 4.91 17.03
CA GLU A 183 15.88 4.45 17.90
C GLU A 183 15.45 3.29 18.80
N ARG A 184 14.14 3.07 18.97
CA ARG A 184 13.62 1.98 19.80
C ARG A 184 13.77 0.64 19.11
N ASP A 185 14.16 -0.37 19.88
CA ASP A 185 14.11 -1.77 19.46
C ASP A 185 12.66 -2.29 19.49
N PHE A 186 12.19 -2.76 18.34
CA PHE A 186 10.84 -3.33 18.15
C PHE A 186 10.82 -4.86 18.12
N THR A 187 11.94 -5.54 18.34
CA THR A 187 12.05 -7.01 18.26
C THR A 187 10.98 -7.72 19.11
N GLU A 188 10.84 -7.34 20.38
CA GLU A 188 9.81 -7.89 21.28
C GLU A 188 8.38 -7.55 20.84
N THR A 189 8.18 -6.38 20.20
CA THR A 189 6.86 -5.98 19.70
C THR A 189 6.48 -6.79 18.46
N ILE A 190 7.44 -7.06 17.57
CA ILE A 190 7.26 -7.92 16.40
C ILE A 190 6.99 -9.36 16.85
N ALA A 191 7.75 -9.88 17.83
CA ALA A 191 7.53 -11.22 18.39
C ALA A 191 6.12 -11.37 19.01
N ALA A 192 5.64 -10.36 19.74
CA ALA A 192 4.27 -10.35 20.26
C ALA A 192 3.22 -10.28 19.13
N GLY A 193 3.50 -9.51 18.06
CA GLY A 193 2.67 -9.49 16.86
C GLY A 193 2.57 -10.86 16.19
N VAL A 194 3.70 -11.54 16.00
CA VAL A 194 3.76 -12.92 15.49
C VAL A 194 2.92 -13.87 16.34
N ALA A 195 3.04 -13.80 17.67
CA ALA A 195 2.24 -14.63 18.57
C ALA A 195 0.73 -14.36 18.42
N ALA A 196 0.32 -13.11 18.21
CA ALA A 196 -1.08 -12.77 17.94
C ALA A 196 -1.57 -13.33 16.59
N VAL A 197 -0.73 -13.29 15.55
CA VAL A 197 -1.06 -13.88 14.24
C VAL A 197 -1.20 -15.40 14.34
N ARG A 198 -0.32 -16.08 15.08
CA ARG A 198 -0.40 -17.53 15.31
C ARG A 198 -1.68 -17.97 16.01
N ALA A 199 -2.26 -17.11 16.84
CA ALA A 199 -3.55 -17.40 17.47
C ALA A 199 -4.73 -17.33 16.49
N LEU A 200 -4.53 -16.73 15.31
CA LEU A 200 -5.53 -16.58 14.26
C LEU A 200 -5.36 -17.61 13.13
N LEU A 201 -4.14 -18.08 12.90
CA LEU A 201 -3.82 -19.10 11.91
C LEU A 201 -2.64 -19.96 12.34
N ASP A 202 -2.72 -21.27 12.09
CA ASP A 202 -1.65 -22.24 12.32
C ASP A 202 -1.62 -23.33 11.22
N ASP A 203 -0.69 -24.27 11.32
CA ASP A 203 -0.61 -25.39 10.38
C ASP A 203 -1.77 -26.37 10.60
N VAL A 204 -2.25 -26.97 9.52
CA VAL A 204 -3.19 -28.09 9.62
C VAL A 204 -2.46 -29.28 10.25
N SER A 205 -2.92 -29.72 11.43
CA SER A 205 -2.37 -30.87 12.18
C SER A 205 -2.48 -32.20 11.44
#